data_AF-A0A8T4PMP7-F1
#
_entry.id   AF-A0A8T4PMP7-F1
#
_cell.length_a   1.000
_cell.length_b   1.000
_cell.length_c   1.000
_cell.angle_alpha   90.00
_cell.angle_beta   90.00
_cell.angle_gamma   90.00
#
_symmetry.space_group_name_H-M   'P 1'
#
loop_
_entity.id
_entity.type
_entity.pdbx_description
1 polymer ?
#
loop_
_entity_poly.entity_id
_entity_poly.type
_entity_poly.pdbx_seq_one_letter_code
_entity_poly.pdbx_strand_id
1 'polypeptide(L)' 'MEKEEVVDEEIDYSIDGENIYSKNARDLLLEDDELSPYEEAFMRGYEEALE' A
#
# COMPACT_ATOMS: atom_id res chain seq x y z
N MET A 1 21.49 12.21 17.10
CA MET A 1 20.45 11.75 16.16
C MET A 1 20.42 10.25 16.29
N GLU A 2 19.53 9.76 17.14
CA GLU A 2 19.16 8.36 17.12
C GLU A 2 18.55 8.11 15.74
N LYS A 3 19.06 7.09 15.05
CA LYS A 3 18.46 6.67 13.78
C LYS A 3 17.12 6.07 14.17
N GLU A 4 16.02 6.71 13.78
CA GLU A 4 14.72 6.03 13.78
C GLU A 4 14.90 4.79 12.90
N GLU A 5 14.94 3.65 13.57
CA GLU A 5 14.84 2.34 12.97
C GLU A 5 13.42 2.28 12.42
N VAL A 6 13.30 2.40 11.09
CA VAL A 6 12.05 2.08 10.40
C VAL A 6 11.83 0.60 10.66
N VAL A 7 10.94 0.31 11.60
CA VAL A 7 10.47 -1.04 11.84
C VAL A 7 9.78 -1.43 10.54
N ASP A 8 10.41 -2.33 9.78
CA ASP A 8 9.70 -3.16 8.80
C ASP A 8 8.70 -3.99 9.63
N GLU A 9 7.59 -3.37 10.03
CA GLU A 9 6.40 -4.12 10.40
C GLU A 9 6.08 -4.93 9.16
N GLU A 10 6.23 -6.26 9.26
CA GLU A 10 6.11 -7.20 8.16
C GLU A 10 4.83 -6.87 7.37
N ILE A 11 4.98 -6.15 6.24
CA ILE A 11 3.90 -6.00 5.28
C ILE A 11 3.55 -7.43 4.91
N ASP A 12 2.41 -7.89 5.38
CA ASP A 12 1.96 -9.25 5.17
C ASP A 12 1.63 -9.40 3.68
N TYR A 13 2.65 -9.74 2.90
CA TYR A 13 2.56 -10.04 1.47
C TYR A 13 1.71 -11.29 1.20
N SER A 14 1.06 -11.88 2.22
CA SER A 14 0.07 -12.95 2.03
C SER A 14 -1.29 -12.45 1.52
N ILE A 15 -1.36 -11.24 0.96
CA ILE A 15 -2.35 -10.84 -0.06
C ILE A 15 -2.17 -11.75 -1.30
N ASP A 16 -2.63 -12.98 -1.15
CA ASP A 16 -2.97 -14.05 -2.10
C ASP A 16 -2.65 -13.76 -3.59
N GLY A 17 -1.38 -13.56 -3.93
CA GLY A 17 -0.92 -13.38 -5.32
C GLY A 17 -1.49 -12.18 -6.09
N GLU A 18 -2.24 -11.29 -5.44
CA GLU A 18 -2.73 -10.05 -6.04
C GLU A 18 -1.67 -8.95 -5.84
N ASN A 19 -1.49 -8.12 -6.87
CA ASN A 19 -0.52 -7.02 -6.83
C ASN A 19 -0.76 -6.14 -5.57
N ILE A 20 0.31 -5.69 -4.90
CA ILE A 20 0.20 -4.74 -3.77
C ILE A 20 -0.49 -3.43 -4.18
N TYR A 21 -0.51 -3.13 -5.48
CA TYR A 21 -1.24 -2.01 -6.08
C TYR A 21 -2.64 -2.41 -6.56
N SER A 22 -3.21 -3.48 -6.01
CA SER A 22 -4.59 -3.88 -6.31
C SER A 22 -5.58 -3.04 -5.50
N LYS A 23 -6.82 -3.01 -5.98
CA LYS A 23 -7.91 -2.33 -5.30
C LYS A 23 -8.08 -2.82 -3.86
N ASN A 24 -7.98 -4.14 -3.65
CA ASN A 24 -8.14 -4.76 -2.34
C ASN A 24 -7.04 -4.31 -1.37
N ALA A 25 -5.77 -4.31 -1.82
CA ALA A 25 -4.65 -3.86 -1.01
C ALA A 25 -4.76 -2.36 -0.66
N ARG A 26 -5.12 -1.52 -1.63
CA ARG A 26 -5.34 -0.08 -1.38
C ARG A 26 -6.44 0.17 -0.36
N ASP A 27 -7.56 -0.54 -0.48
CA ASP A 27 -8.70 -0.34 0.41
C ASP A 27 -8.35 -0.77 1.86
N LEU A 28 -7.58 -1.85 2.06
CA LEU A 28 -7.09 -2.27 3.38
C LEU A 28 -6.14 -1.23 4.01
N LEU A 29 -5.14 -0.77 3.25
CA LEU A 29 -4.17 0.21 3.76
C LEU A 29 -4.79 1.58 4.05
N LEU A 30 -5.88 1.95 3.36
CA LEU A 30 -6.66 3.15 3.69
C LEU A 30 -7.43 3.01 5.01
N GLU A 31 -7.98 1.83 5.30
CA GLU A 31 -8.69 1.57 6.55
C GLU A 31 -7.76 1.65 7.77
N ASP A 32 -6.49 1.25 7.60
CA ASP A 32 -5.47 1.28 8.64
C ASP A 32 -4.74 2.65 8.75
N ASP A 33 -5.19 3.68 8.01
CA ASP A 33 -4.54 5.00 7.91
C ASP A 33 -3.05 4.93 7.46
N GLU A 34 -2.65 3.84 6.81
CA GLU A 34 -1.28 3.60 6.32
C GLU A 34 -1.02 4.24 4.95
N LEU A 35 -2.07 4.61 4.21
CA LEU A 35 -1.95 5.34 2.96
C LEU A 35 -2.23 6.83 3.14
N SER A 36 -1.28 7.66 2.69
CA SER A 36 -1.56 9.06 2.45
C SER A 36 -2.46 9.25 1.21
N PRO A 37 -3.15 10.40 1.08
CA PRO A 37 -3.93 10.72 -0.11
C PRO A 37 -3.14 10.70 -1.43
N TYR A 38 -1.82 10.95 -1.37
CA TYR A 38 -0.96 10.91 -2.55
C TYR A 38 -0.64 9.48 -2.99
N GLU A 39 -0.37 8.59 -2.03
CA GLU A 39 -0.09 7.18 -2.31
C GLU A 39 -1.35 6.48 -2.82
N GLU A 40 -2.51 6.75 -2.24
CA GLU A 40 -3.79 6.27 -2.77
C GLU A 40 -3.98 6.65 -4.25
N ALA A 41 -3.73 7.92 -4.59
CA ALA A 41 -3.87 8.42 -5.96
C ALA A 41 -2.88 7.74 -6.93
N PHE A 42 -1.66 7.47 -6.47
CA PHE A 42 -0.68 6.71 -7.26
C PHE A 42 -1.17 5.29 -7.54
N MET A 43 -1.67 4.58 -6.53
CA MET A 43 -2.18 3.21 -6.67
C MET A 43 -3.34 3.16 -7.66
N ARG A 44 -4.30 4.09 -7.56
CA ARG A 44 -5.41 4.23 -8.52
C ARG A 44 -4.91 4.43 -9.95
N GLY A 45 -3.97 5.35 -10.15
CA GLY A 45 -3.41 5.61 -11.48
C GLY A 45 -2.65 4.42 -12.07
N TYR A 46 -1.99 3.62 -11.22
CA TYR A 46 -1.33 2.38 -11.65
C TYR A 46 -2.35 1.31 -12.09
N GLU A 47 -3.43 1.11 -11.34
CA GLU A 47 -4.53 0.20 -11.71
C GLU A 47 -5.15 0.59 -13.06
N GLU A 48 -5.51 1.87 -13.23
CA GLU A 48 -6.12 2.39 -14.45
C GLU A 48 -5.23 2.23 -15.69
N ALA A 49 -3.90 2.27 -15.52
CA ALA A 49 -2.96 2.10 -16.63
C ALA A 49 -2.85 0.64 -17.12
N LEU A 50 -3.35 -0.33 -16.36
CA LEU A 50 -3.34 -1.76 -16.70
C LEU A 50 -4.64 -2.24 -17.38
N GLU A 51 -5.70 -1.43 -17.38
CA GLU A 51 -6.97 -1.67 -18.11
C GLU A 51 -6.90 -1.25 -19.59
#